data_AF-A0A2I1CK73-F1
#
_entry.id   AF-A0A2I1CK73-F1
#
_cell.length_a   1.000
_cell.length_b   1.000
_cell.length_c   1.000
_cell.angle_alpha   90.00
_cell.angle_beta   90.00
_cell.angle_gamma   90.00
#
_symmetry.space_group_name_H-M   'P 1'
#
loop_
_entity.id
_entity.type
_entity.pdbx_description
1 polymer ?
#
loop_
_entity_poly.entity_id
_entity_poly.type
_entity_poly.pdbx_seq_one_letter_code
_entity_poly.pdbx_strand_id
1 'polypeptide(L)'
;MSVLCLHGKGTSGTIFKSQTATFRSHLNDLHIDFDFIDGCYPSTAAAGIDLFYPAPYYSFWEERGPYDAVMMFSQGCALGTAMLLLDQAQDPRSLRRVGAVDGRCVRGGAVDEEELRGEIRGPFKVGIPTVHVYGSKDPRYAAGVQLSGICEPGKRRVFDHGGGHEIPRTDRVSRTIADLGRA
;
A
#
# COMPACT_ATOMS: atom_id res chain seq x y z
N MET A 1 -15.01 6.31 -20.33
CA MET A 1 -14.45 6.09 -18.97
C MET A 1 -13.31 5.11 -19.13
N SER A 2 -12.16 5.32 -18.49
CA SER A 2 -11.04 4.38 -18.58
C SER A 2 -10.92 3.55 -17.31
N VAL A 3 -10.68 2.25 -17.44
CA VAL A 3 -10.51 1.30 -16.34
C VAL A 3 -9.15 0.63 -16.48
N LEU A 4 -8.26 0.89 -15.51
CA LEU A 4 -6.99 0.20 -15.39
C LEU A 4 -7.22 -1.22 -14.84
N CYS A 5 -6.75 -2.22 -15.58
CA CYS A 5 -6.92 -3.63 -15.29
C CYS A 5 -5.57 -4.25 -14.88
N LEU A 6 -5.44 -4.60 -13.60
CA LEU A 6 -4.25 -5.22 -13.03
C LEU A 6 -4.47 -6.73 -12.88
N HIS A 7 -3.59 -7.53 -13.47
CA HIS A 7 -3.67 -8.98 -13.39
C HIS A 7 -3.10 -9.52 -12.06
N GLY A 8 -3.37 -10.80 -11.73
CA GLY A 8 -2.78 -11.47 -10.57
C GLY A 8 -1.35 -11.95 -10.83
N LYS A 9 -0.56 -12.20 -9.78
CA LYS A 9 0.77 -12.83 -9.90
C LYS A 9 0.65 -14.15 -10.68
N GLY A 10 1.58 -14.39 -11.60
CA GLY A 10 1.63 -15.61 -12.40
C GLY A 10 0.60 -15.66 -13.53
N THR A 11 0.06 -14.49 -13.93
CA THR A 11 -0.74 -14.30 -15.14
C THR A 11 -0.20 -13.10 -15.94
N SER A 12 -0.94 -12.62 -16.94
CA SER A 12 -0.59 -11.42 -17.71
C SER A 12 -1.84 -10.59 -18.00
N GLY A 13 -1.68 -9.35 -18.45
CA GLY A 13 -2.75 -8.48 -18.91
C GLY A 13 -3.56 -9.13 -20.03
N THR A 14 -2.92 -9.90 -20.92
CA THR A 14 -3.60 -10.66 -21.98
C THR A 14 -4.45 -11.80 -21.42
N ILE A 15 -3.92 -12.57 -20.47
CA ILE A 15 -4.68 -13.64 -19.81
C ILE A 15 -5.87 -13.03 -19.05
N PHE A 16 -5.65 -11.95 -18.32
CA PHE A 16 -6.72 -11.27 -17.60
C PHE A 16 -7.78 -10.72 -18.56
N LYS A 17 -7.36 -10.17 -19.70
CA LYS A 17 -8.29 -9.73 -20.76
C LYS A 17 -9.14 -10.89 -21.29
N SER A 18 -8.56 -12.07 -21.48
CA SER A 18 -9.31 -13.28 -21.88
C SER A 18 -10.30 -13.71 -20.81
N GLN A 19 -9.85 -13.87 -19.57
CA GLN A 19 -10.68 -14.33 -18.44
C GLN A 19 -11.88 -13.42 -18.16
N THR A 20 -11.74 -12.13 -18.43
CA THR A 20 -12.78 -11.13 -18.16
C THR A 20 -13.66 -10.80 -19.37
N ALA A 21 -13.48 -11.48 -20.51
CA ALA A 21 -14.20 -11.19 -21.76
C ALA A 21 -15.73 -11.27 -21.64
N THR A 22 -16.25 -12.29 -20.95
CA THR A 22 -17.69 -12.54 -20.85
C THR A 22 -18.40 -11.39 -20.13
N PHE A 23 -17.95 -10.98 -18.93
CA PHE A 23 -18.64 -9.89 -18.23
C PHE A 23 -18.48 -8.55 -18.96
N ARG A 24 -17.33 -8.28 -19.59
CA ARG A 24 -17.15 -7.04 -20.35
C ARG A 24 -18.12 -6.95 -21.53
N SER A 25 -18.49 -8.08 -22.13
CA SER A 25 -19.50 -8.10 -23.20
C SER A 25 -20.89 -7.66 -22.74
N HIS A 26 -21.18 -7.75 -21.44
CA HIS A 26 -22.42 -7.26 -20.83
C HIS A 26 -22.36 -5.78 -20.45
N LEU A 27 -21.24 -5.09 -20.68
CA LEU A 27 -21.04 -3.67 -20.39
C LEU A 27 -20.92 -2.82 -21.66
N ASN A 28 -21.28 -3.37 -22.82
CA ASN A 28 -21.13 -2.72 -24.13
C ASN A 28 -22.02 -1.47 -24.30
N ASP A 29 -23.05 -1.31 -23.47
CA ASP A 29 -23.89 -0.11 -23.39
C ASP A 29 -23.15 1.06 -22.72
N LEU A 30 -22.04 0.78 -22.04
CA LEU A 30 -21.19 1.78 -21.39
C LEU A 30 -19.95 2.06 -22.26
N HIS A 31 -19.62 3.34 -22.43
CA HIS A 31 -18.40 3.77 -23.13
C HIS A 31 -17.17 3.59 -22.21
N ILE A 32 -16.68 2.35 -22.10
CA ILE A 32 -15.57 1.97 -21.23
C ILE A 32 -14.35 1.49 -22.04
N ASP A 33 -13.20 2.13 -21.80
CA ASP A 33 -11.89 1.71 -22.29
C ASP A 33 -11.17 0.92 -21.20
N PHE A 34 -10.88 -0.35 -21.45
CA PHE A 34 -10.17 -1.21 -20.51
C PHE A 34 -8.69 -1.30 -20.87
N ASP A 35 -7.83 -0.81 -19.99
CA ASP A 35 -6.37 -0.80 -20.15
C ASP A 35 -5.74 -1.94 -19.34
N PHE A 36 -5.24 -2.97 -20.04
CA PHE A 36 -4.62 -4.15 -19.43
C PHE A 36 -3.12 -4.00 -19.49
N ILE A 37 -2.48 -3.87 -18.33
CA ILE A 37 -1.02 -3.73 -18.23
C ILE A 37 -0.40 -5.01 -17.66
N ASP A 38 0.85 -5.27 -18.05
CA ASP A 38 1.66 -6.33 -17.47
C ASP A 38 2.48 -5.80 -16.29
N GLY A 39 2.69 -6.66 -15.30
CA GLY A 39 3.73 -6.45 -14.30
C GLY A 39 5.13 -6.43 -14.94
N CYS A 40 6.06 -5.70 -14.33
CA CYS A 40 7.41 -5.54 -14.89
C CYS A 40 8.36 -6.70 -14.60
N TYR A 41 7.95 -7.68 -13.77
CA TYR A 41 8.79 -8.82 -13.40
C TYR A 41 8.25 -10.12 -13.98
N PRO A 42 9.07 -10.91 -14.69
CA PRO A 42 8.70 -12.27 -15.07
C PRO A 42 8.39 -13.14 -13.85
N SER A 43 7.45 -14.07 -13.99
CA SER A 43 7.07 -15.01 -12.94
C SER A 43 6.77 -16.40 -13.52
N THR A 44 6.64 -17.39 -12.63
CA THR A 44 6.07 -18.69 -12.98
C THR A 44 4.54 -18.58 -13.08
N ALA A 45 3.90 -19.53 -13.75
CA ALA A 45 2.44 -19.58 -13.80
C ALA A 45 1.84 -19.66 -12.39
N ALA A 46 0.71 -18.99 -12.19
CA ALA A 46 -0.13 -19.31 -11.04
C ALA A 46 -0.68 -20.73 -11.19
N ALA A 47 -1.03 -21.38 -10.07
CA ALA A 47 -1.48 -22.77 -10.07
C ALA A 47 -2.63 -23.00 -11.08
N GLY A 48 -2.40 -23.89 -12.06
CA GLY A 48 -3.37 -24.27 -13.07
C GLY A 48 -3.53 -23.30 -14.25
N ILE A 49 -2.82 -22.16 -14.27
CA ILE A 49 -2.87 -21.21 -15.39
C ILE A 49 -2.16 -21.77 -16.63
N ASP A 50 -1.04 -22.45 -16.42
CA ASP A 50 -0.24 -23.09 -17.46
C ASP A 50 -0.98 -24.19 -18.23
N LEU A 51 -2.02 -24.77 -17.63
CA LEU A 51 -2.89 -25.76 -18.28
C LEU A 51 -3.74 -25.17 -19.41
N PHE A 52 -4.00 -23.86 -19.39
CA PHE A 52 -4.93 -23.20 -20.33
C PHE A 52 -4.31 -22.03 -21.08
N TYR A 53 -3.27 -21.41 -20.53
CA TYR A 53 -2.64 -20.21 -21.07
C TYR A 53 -1.13 -20.37 -21.15
N PRO A 54 -0.51 -20.18 -22.32
CA PRO A 54 0.94 -20.19 -22.42
C PRO A 54 1.55 -18.93 -21.77
N ALA A 55 2.83 -19.01 -21.44
CA ALA A 55 3.66 -17.89 -21.01
C ALA A 55 3.70 -16.76 -22.08
N PRO A 56 4.10 -15.50 -21.75
CA PRO A 56 4.72 -15.06 -20.49
C PRO A 56 3.74 -14.80 -19.34
N TYR A 57 4.24 -14.99 -18.13
CA TYR A 57 3.57 -14.63 -16.89
C TYR A 57 4.39 -13.58 -16.14
N TYR A 58 3.69 -12.72 -15.41
CA TYR A 58 4.29 -11.57 -14.74
C TYR A 58 3.85 -11.46 -13.28
N SER A 59 4.58 -10.64 -12.54
CA SER A 59 4.27 -10.15 -11.21
C SER A 59 4.53 -8.63 -11.18
N PHE A 60 3.74 -7.89 -10.40
CA PHE A 60 3.95 -6.45 -10.21
C PHE A 60 5.10 -6.13 -9.24
N TRP A 61 5.60 -7.13 -8.52
CA TRP A 61 6.75 -7.00 -7.64
C TRP A 61 7.63 -8.25 -7.73
N GLU A 62 8.93 -8.04 -7.56
CA GLU A 62 9.92 -9.10 -7.52
C GLU A 62 9.83 -9.87 -6.21
N GLU A 63 9.97 -11.18 -6.24
CA GLU A 63 10.09 -12.02 -5.05
C GLU A 63 11.51 -11.93 -4.47
N ARG A 64 11.89 -10.72 -4.07
CA ARG A 64 13.07 -10.52 -3.24
C ARG A 64 12.64 -10.60 -1.78
N GLY A 65 13.36 -11.38 -0.98
CA GLY A 65 13.06 -11.54 0.43
C GLY A 65 13.84 -12.70 1.06
N PRO A 66 13.73 -12.86 2.39
CA PRO A 66 12.91 -12.04 3.29
C PRO A 66 13.49 -10.63 3.51
N TYR A 67 12.62 -9.63 3.63
CA TYR A 67 12.99 -8.27 4.04
C TYR A 67 12.68 -8.07 5.52
N ASP A 68 13.60 -7.49 6.28
CA ASP A 68 13.40 -7.22 7.71
C ASP A 68 12.50 -6.00 7.95
N ALA A 69 12.49 -5.04 7.01
CA ALA A 69 11.70 -3.82 7.11
C ALA A 69 11.29 -3.26 5.74
N VAL A 70 10.21 -2.48 5.74
CA VAL A 70 9.75 -1.69 4.59
C VAL A 70 9.67 -0.22 4.95
N MET A 71 10.09 0.65 4.01
CA MET A 71 9.93 2.10 4.10
C MET A 71 9.07 2.57 2.94
N MET A 72 8.07 3.40 3.22
CA MET A 72 7.05 3.79 2.26
C MET A 72 6.82 5.31 2.27
N PHE A 73 6.45 5.86 1.12
CA PHE A 73 6.10 7.27 0.96
C PHE A 73 4.86 7.46 0.08
N SER A 74 4.00 8.40 0.47
CA SER A 74 2.80 8.81 -0.25
C SER A 74 1.87 7.61 -0.54
N GLN A 75 1.48 7.40 -1.79
CA GLN A 75 0.66 6.26 -2.20
C GLN A 75 1.26 4.89 -1.84
N GLY A 76 2.59 4.80 -1.71
CA GLY A 76 3.28 3.58 -1.31
C GLY A 76 2.85 3.10 0.08
N CYS A 77 2.41 3.99 0.97
CA CYS A 77 1.98 3.64 2.32
C CYS A 77 0.67 2.89 2.33
N ALA A 78 -0.31 3.32 1.55
CA ALA A 78 -1.57 2.62 1.39
C ALA A 78 -1.34 1.22 0.79
N LEU A 79 -0.52 1.13 -0.26
CA LEU A 79 -0.20 -0.14 -0.91
C LEU A 79 0.51 -1.09 0.05
N GLY A 80 1.62 -0.66 0.67
CA GLY A 80 2.36 -1.56 1.54
C GLY A 80 1.63 -1.88 2.84
N THR A 81 0.79 -0.98 3.38
CA THR A 81 -0.09 -1.33 4.52
C THR A 81 -1.08 -2.43 4.14
N ALA A 82 -1.70 -2.35 2.95
CA ALA A 82 -2.58 -3.41 2.46
C ALA A 82 -1.81 -4.72 2.27
N MET A 83 -0.60 -4.67 1.69
CA MET A 83 0.25 -5.86 1.53
C MET A 83 0.64 -6.49 2.87
N LEU A 84 0.99 -5.68 3.87
CA LEU A 84 1.30 -6.16 5.22
C LEU A 84 0.10 -6.86 5.87
N LEU A 85 -1.10 -6.30 5.75
CA LEU A 85 -2.31 -6.95 6.28
C LEU A 85 -2.61 -8.28 5.57
N LEU A 86 -2.45 -8.33 4.24
CA LEU A 86 -2.62 -9.56 3.46
C LEU A 86 -1.59 -10.62 3.84
N ASP A 87 -0.33 -10.22 3.97
CA ASP A 87 0.76 -11.10 4.36
C ASP A 87 0.58 -11.64 5.78
N GLN A 88 0.21 -10.80 6.75
CA GLN A 88 -0.11 -11.24 8.11
C GLN A 88 -1.34 -12.16 8.19
N ALA A 89 -2.31 -11.98 7.29
CA ALA A 89 -3.46 -12.88 7.19
C ALA A 89 -3.08 -14.26 6.62
N GLN A 90 -2.02 -14.35 5.82
CA GLN A 90 -1.50 -15.59 5.25
C GLN A 90 -0.48 -16.28 6.18
N ASP A 91 0.46 -15.52 6.75
CA ASP A 91 1.43 -15.98 7.75
C ASP A 91 1.65 -14.88 8.83
N PRO A 92 1.12 -15.04 10.05
CA PRO A 92 1.26 -14.04 11.11
C PRO A 92 2.70 -13.73 11.57
N ARG A 93 3.74 -14.42 11.06
CA ARG A 93 5.14 -14.36 11.54
C ARG A 93 6.13 -13.69 10.58
N SER A 94 5.67 -13.24 9.42
CA SER A 94 6.48 -12.95 8.22
C SER A 94 7.26 -11.62 8.22
N LEU A 95 6.91 -10.62 9.05
CA LEU A 95 7.58 -9.31 9.03
C LEU A 95 7.95 -8.76 10.41
N ARG A 96 9.03 -7.97 10.48
CA ARG A 96 9.63 -7.53 11.76
C ARG A 96 9.56 -6.02 12.02
N ARG A 97 9.56 -5.10 11.03
CA ARG A 97 9.38 -3.62 11.24
C ARG A 97 8.88 -2.84 9.99
N VAL A 98 8.25 -1.67 10.18
CA VAL A 98 7.74 -0.80 9.08
C VAL A 98 7.96 0.70 9.37
N GLY A 99 8.24 1.50 8.34
CA GLY A 99 8.09 2.96 8.34
C GLY A 99 7.14 3.43 7.23
N ALA A 100 6.20 4.32 7.55
CA ALA A 100 5.20 4.84 6.62
C ALA A 100 5.17 6.39 6.65
N VAL A 101 5.16 7.02 5.48
CA VAL A 101 4.92 8.46 5.28
C VAL A 101 3.70 8.62 4.39
N ASP A 102 2.51 8.79 4.95
CA ASP A 102 1.26 8.55 4.22
C ASP A 102 0.55 9.82 3.75
N GLY A 103 -0.28 9.71 2.69
CA GLY A 103 -1.07 10.84 2.24
C GLY A 103 -2.33 10.55 1.39
N ARG A 104 -3.44 11.18 1.81
CA ARG A 104 -4.72 11.48 1.14
C ARG A 104 -5.48 12.62 1.88
N CYS A 105 -6.41 13.29 1.19
CA CYS A 105 -6.99 14.60 1.59
C CYS A 105 -8.13 14.55 2.63
N VAL A 106 -8.12 15.46 3.62
CA VAL A 106 -9.31 15.99 4.33
C VAL A 106 -9.09 17.47 4.70
N ARG A 107 -10.15 18.30 4.62
CA ARG A 107 -10.15 19.76 4.80
C ARG A 107 -10.09 20.21 6.28
N GLY A 108 -9.13 21.10 6.58
CA GLY A 108 -9.23 22.34 7.38
C GLY A 108 -9.99 22.33 8.72
N GLY A 109 -9.26 22.09 9.81
CA GLY A 109 -9.65 22.34 11.21
C GLY A 109 -8.47 22.01 12.14
N ALA A 110 -8.51 22.40 13.42
CA ALA A 110 -7.61 21.79 14.41
C ALA A 110 -7.96 20.30 14.49
N VAL A 111 -7.01 19.45 14.09
CA VAL A 111 -7.27 18.03 13.85
C VAL A 111 -7.04 17.28 15.15
N ASP A 112 -8.10 16.67 15.71
CA ASP A 112 -7.93 15.63 16.73
C ASP A 112 -7.44 14.36 16.05
N GLU A 113 -6.19 13.98 16.32
CA GLU A 113 -5.57 12.82 15.70
C GLU A 113 -6.25 11.50 16.11
N GLU A 114 -6.75 11.39 17.33
CA GLU A 114 -7.40 10.17 17.82
C GLU A 114 -8.79 10.01 17.21
N GLU A 115 -9.52 11.12 17.02
CA GLU A 115 -10.77 11.10 16.26
C GLU A 115 -10.54 10.57 14.84
N LEU A 116 -9.55 11.12 14.12
CA LEU A 116 -9.20 10.67 12.77
C LEU A 116 -8.79 9.19 12.72
N ARG A 117 -7.98 8.72 13.67
CA ARG A 117 -7.60 7.30 13.75
C ARG A 117 -8.83 6.41 13.98
N GLY A 118 -9.83 6.91 14.69
CA GLY A 118 -11.09 6.23 14.95
C GLY A 118 -12.01 6.09 13.74
N GLU A 119 -11.79 6.84 12.66
CA GLU A 119 -12.56 6.75 11.41
C GLU A 119 -12.23 5.50 10.62
N ILE A 120 -10.96 5.05 10.63
CA ILE A 120 -10.57 3.79 10.00
C ILE A 120 -10.69 2.64 11.00
N ARG A 121 -11.74 1.84 10.80
CA ARG A 121 -12.04 0.64 11.60
C ARG A 121 -11.93 -0.62 10.76
N GLY A 122 -11.45 -1.67 11.40
CA GLY A 122 -11.36 -3.00 10.80
C GLY A 122 -10.97 -4.04 11.84
N PRO A 123 -11.29 -5.32 11.59
CA PRO A 123 -10.94 -6.41 12.51
C PRO A 123 -9.44 -6.76 12.46
N PHE A 124 -8.70 -6.25 11.47
CA PHE A 124 -7.27 -6.51 11.28
C PHE A 124 -6.45 -5.25 11.55
N LYS A 125 -5.28 -5.44 12.17
CA LYS A 125 -4.31 -4.39 12.46
C LYS A 125 -2.92 -4.83 12.02
N VAL A 126 -2.10 -3.88 11.61
CA VAL A 126 -0.67 -4.13 11.37
C VAL A 126 0.03 -4.37 12.71
N GLY A 127 0.40 -5.62 12.94
CA GLY A 127 0.87 -6.13 14.23
C GLY A 127 2.36 -5.92 14.54
N ILE A 128 3.09 -5.21 13.70
CA ILE A 128 4.55 -5.01 13.80
C ILE A 128 4.89 -3.56 14.18
N PRO A 129 6.09 -3.28 14.72
CA PRO A 129 6.52 -1.91 15.03
C PRO A 129 6.42 -1.00 13.81
N THR A 130 5.73 0.13 13.96
CA THR A 130 5.55 1.12 12.89
C THR A 130 6.01 2.52 13.32
N VAL A 131 6.62 3.25 12.39
CA VAL A 131 6.91 4.68 12.53
C VAL A 131 6.15 5.44 11.45
N HIS A 132 5.32 6.39 11.86
CA HIS A 132 4.57 7.27 10.97
C HIS A 132 5.14 8.67 11.05
N VAL A 133 5.60 9.20 9.92
CA VAL A 133 6.13 10.56 9.83
C VAL A 133 5.23 11.33 8.87
N TYR A 134 4.75 12.48 9.30
CA TYR A 134 3.90 13.37 8.50
C TYR A 134 4.20 14.83 8.85
N GLY A 135 3.72 15.77 8.03
CA GLY A 135 3.92 17.21 8.25
C GLY A 135 2.59 17.92 8.44
N SER A 136 2.44 18.73 9.49
CA SER A 136 1.19 19.47 9.76
C SER A 136 0.76 20.48 8.69
N LYS A 137 1.65 20.81 7.74
CA LYS A 137 1.31 21.63 6.56
C LYS A 137 1.05 20.79 5.32
N ASP A 138 1.13 19.47 5.41
CA ASP A 138 0.79 18.56 4.32
C ASP A 138 -0.73 18.62 4.06
N PRO A 139 -1.20 18.91 2.84
CA PRO A 139 -2.62 18.80 2.49
C PRO A 139 -3.21 17.39 2.73
N ARG A 140 -2.35 16.41 2.99
CA ARG A 140 -2.67 15.01 3.21
C ARG A 140 -2.45 14.53 4.66
N TYR A 141 -2.16 15.44 5.59
CA TYR A 141 -1.92 15.15 7.00
C TYR A 141 -2.98 14.20 7.60
N ALA A 142 -4.26 14.49 7.36
CA ALA A 142 -5.36 13.72 7.92
C ALA A 142 -5.33 12.24 7.52
N ALA A 143 -5.05 11.91 6.26
CA ALA A 143 -4.92 10.50 5.88
C ALA A 143 -3.69 9.85 6.50
N GLY A 144 -2.57 10.57 6.59
CA GLY A 144 -1.38 10.03 7.26
C GLY A 144 -1.67 9.64 8.71
N VAL A 145 -2.48 10.44 9.38
CA VAL A 145 -3.02 10.16 10.71
C VAL A 145 -3.99 8.96 10.67
N GLN A 146 -4.97 8.95 9.76
CA GLN A 146 -5.95 7.87 9.63
C GLN A 146 -5.29 6.50 9.38
N LEU A 147 -4.33 6.41 8.44
CA LEU A 147 -3.66 5.15 8.08
C LEU A 147 -2.86 4.60 9.26
N SER A 148 -2.26 5.48 10.08
CA SER A 148 -1.61 5.02 11.30
C SER A 148 -2.61 4.34 12.27
N GLY A 149 -3.89 4.69 12.20
CA GLY A 149 -4.99 4.02 12.90
C GLY A 149 -5.10 2.52 12.59
N ILE A 150 -4.60 2.06 11.44
CA ILE A 150 -4.56 0.64 11.04
C ILE A 150 -3.48 -0.14 11.80
N CYS A 151 -2.48 0.53 12.38
CA CYS A 151 -1.38 -0.12 13.10
C CYS A 151 -1.71 -0.27 14.59
N GLU A 152 -1.15 -1.31 15.22
CA GLU A 152 -1.33 -1.57 16.65
C GLU A 152 -0.90 -0.37 17.51
N PRO A 153 -1.77 0.23 18.34
CA PRO A 153 -1.46 1.44 19.08
C PRO A 153 -0.20 1.34 19.96
N GLY A 154 0.00 0.19 20.61
CA GLY A 154 1.17 -0.06 21.46
C GLY A 154 2.49 -0.27 20.71
N LYS A 155 2.46 -0.43 19.38
CA LYS A 155 3.64 -0.62 18.51
C LYS A 155 3.83 0.53 17.53
N ARG A 156 2.95 1.52 17.59
CA ARG A 156 2.90 2.66 16.68
C ARG A 156 3.60 3.86 17.28
N ARG A 157 4.56 4.40 16.55
CA ARG A 157 5.19 5.68 16.83
C ARG A 157 4.81 6.69 15.76
N VAL A 158 4.62 7.95 16.15
CA VAL A 158 4.22 9.03 15.26
C VAL A 158 5.12 10.24 15.46
N PHE A 159 5.34 11.01 14.39
CA PHE A 159 6.13 12.23 14.44
C PHE A 159 5.67 13.24 13.39
N ASP A 160 5.25 14.42 13.86
CA ASP A 160 4.99 15.57 13.01
C ASP A 160 6.28 16.39 12.80
N HIS A 161 6.74 16.49 11.56
CA HIS A 161 7.93 17.29 11.22
C HIS A 161 7.62 18.76 10.89
N GLY A 162 6.36 19.18 10.89
CA GLY A 162 5.93 20.57 10.69
C GLY A 162 6.02 21.10 9.25
N GLY A 163 6.33 20.22 8.29
CA GLY A 163 6.48 20.53 6.87
C GLY A 163 5.24 20.16 6.04
N GLY A 164 5.39 20.17 4.71
CA GLY A 164 4.37 19.80 3.74
C GLY A 164 4.47 18.32 3.32
N HIS A 165 4.07 18.04 2.07
CA HIS A 165 4.13 16.69 1.48
C HIS A 165 5.54 16.34 0.97
N GLU A 166 6.50 16.21 1.88
CA GLU A 166 7.88 15.90 1.53
C GLU A 166 8.56 14.93 2.50
N ILE A 167 9.67 14.34 2.05
CA ILE A 167 10.60 13.63 2.94
C ILE A 167 11.49 14.69 3.61
N PRO A 168 11.52 14.79 4.95
CA PRO A 168 12.34 15.78 5.63
C PRO A 168 13.84 15.56 5.36
N ARG A 169 14.58 16.66 5.20
CA ARG A 169 16.02 16.62 4.84
C ARG A 169 16.94 17.33 5.83
N THR A 170 16.38 17.98 6.85
CA THR A 170 17.20 18.64 7.86
C THR A 170 17.81 17.61 8.79
N ASP A 171 19.06 17.82 9.18
CA ASP A 171 19.83 16.87 10.01
C ASP A 171 19.09 16.54 11.31
N ARG A 172 18.59 17.57 12.00
CA ARG A 172 17.82 17.43 13.25
C ARG A 172 16.62 16.50 13.08
N VAL A 173 15.79 16.73 12.07
CA VAL A 173 14.56 15.94 11.85
C VAL A 173 14.91 14.52 11.42
N SER A 174 15.92 14.36 10.58
CA SER A 174 16.40 13.06 10.11
C SER A 174 16.92 12.18 11.25
N ARG A 175 17.65 12.76 12.21
CA ARG A 175 18.09 12.06 13.43
C ARG A 175 16.91 11.59 14.26
N THR A 176 15.91 12.46 14.49
CA THR A 176 14.69 12.08 15.22
C THR A 176 13.99 10.90 14.56
N ILE A 177 13.83 10.90 13.23
CA ILE A 177 13.21 9.79 12.50
C ILE A 177 14.04 8.49 12.66
N ALA A 178 15.37 8.59 12.56
CA ALA A 178 16.25 7.45 12.74
C ALA A 178 16.17 6.85 14.15
N ASP A 179 16.10 7.69 15.19
CA ASP A 179 15.97 7.26 16.57
C ASP A 179 14.63 6.57 16.82
N LEU A 180 13.55 7.10 16.23
CA LEU A 180 12.24 6.43 16.21
C LEU A 180 12.29 5.08 15.50
N GLY A 181 13.17 4.86 14.53
CA GLY A 181 13.31 3.55 13.88
C GLY A 181 14.05 2.50 14.73
N ARG A 182 14.86 2.94 15.70
CA ARG A 182 15.75 2.07 16.51
C ARG A 182 15.10 1.54 17.78
N ALA A 183 14.19 2.32 18.36
CA ALA A 183 13.44 1.95 19.56
C ALA A 183 12.52 0.73 19.33
#